data_AF-A0A842SRC9-F1
#
_entry.id   AF-A0A842SRC9-F1
#
_cell.length_a   1.000
_cell.length_b   1.000
_cell.length_c   1.000
_cell.angle_alpha   90.00
_cell.angle_beta   90.00
_cell.angle_gamma   90.00
#
_symmetry.space_group_name_H-M   'P 1'
#
loop_
_entity.id
_entity.type
_entity.pdbx_description
1 polymer ?
#
loop_
_entity_poly.entity_id
_entity_poly.type
_entity_poly.pdbx_seq_one_letter_code
_entity_poly.pdbx_strand_id
1 'polypeptide(L)'
;MLFRKQPPAILSGRLQSLDDTEQATAYLGKRVYSTSGDYVGKVKDVLLKNQALAGLLVKGRRRLFLDKDYCVPGVIDSVILKVDPVTMLRRKLVFDSHGKRIGRVVSVERSSTKNACDAIIVKKHLFAKPRRVASSLIDVSKKSIILNKPLD
;
A
#
# COMPACT_ATOMS: atom_id res chain seq x y z
N MET A 1 -37.55 -22.03 1.15
CA MET A 1 -36.75 -23.13 0.57
C MET A 1 -35.30 -22.70 0.55
N LEU A 2 -34.46 -23.23 1.45
CA LEU A 2 -33.02 -22.93 1.49
C LEU A 2 -32.31 -23.87 0.52
N PHE A 3 -31.80 -23.34 -0.59
CA PHE A 3 -30.92 -24.10 -1.48
C PHE A 3 -29.62 -24.42 -0.72
N ARG A 4 -29.47 -25.66 -0.26
CA ARG A 4 -28.18 -26.17 0.21
C ARG A 4 -27.26 -26.23 -1.02
N LYS A 5 -26.28 -25.32 -1.11
CA LYS A 5 -25.22 -25.41 -2.11
C LYS A 5 -24.50 -26.74 -1.91
N GLN A 6 -24.59 -27.64 -2.87
CA GLN A 6 -23.78 -28.86 -2.85
C GLN A 6 -22.30 -28.47 -2.96
N PRO A 7 -21.42 -29.08 -2.16
CA PRO A 7 -19.98 -28.86 -2.29
C PRO A 7 -19.50 -29.33 -3.67
N PRO A 8 -18.45 -28.72 -4.23
CA PRO A 8 -17.93 -29.11 -5.54
C PRO A 8 -17.42 -30.56 -5.52
N ALA A 9 -17.60 -31.28 -6.64
CA ALA A 9 -17.00 -32.59 -6.83
C ALA A 9 -15.47 -32.45 -6.91
N ILE A 10 -14.74 -33.14 -6.04
CA ILE A 10 -13.28 -33.09 -5.96
C ILE A 10 -12.70 -34.22 -6.83
N LEU A 11 -11.95 -33.87 -7.86
CA LEU A 11 -11.12 -34.80 -8.64
C LEU A 11 -9.65 -34.59 -8.23
N SER A 12 -9.20 -35.30 -7.21
CA SER A 12 -7.82 -35.23 -6.71
C SER A 12 -7.28 -36.61 -6.36
N GLY A 13 -6.04 -36.91 -6.75
CA GLY A 13 -5.30 -38.11 -6.32
C GLY A 13 -4.78 -38.03 -4.88
N ARG A 14 -5.03 -36.92 -4.16
CA ARG A 14 -4.68 -36.70 -2.75
C ARG A 14 -5.88 -36.10 -2.01
N LEU A 15 -6.15 -36.58 -0.81
CA LEU A 15 -7.04 -35.91 0.15
C LEU A 15 -6.38 -34.60 0.59
N GLN A 16 -6.57 -33.53 -0.18
CA GLN A 16 -6.32 -32.18 0.28
C GLN A 16 -7.59 -31.69 0.96
N SER A 17 -7.47 -31.33 2.24
CA SER A 17 -8.46 -30.51 2.91
C SER A 17 -8.63 -29.21 2.12
N LEU A 18 -9.84 -28.91 1.67
CA LEU A 18 -10.14 -27.62 1.05
C LEU A 18 -10.00 -26.46 2.05
N ASP A 19 -9.96 -26.75 3.36
CA ASP A 19 -9.85 -25.76 4.43
C ASP A 19 -8.51 -25.01 4.40
N ASP A 20 -7.46 -25.61 3.83
CA ASP A 20 -6.12 -25.00 3.71
C ASP A 20 -5.93 -24.23 2.38
N THR A 21 -6.96 -24.15 1.55
CA THR A 21 -6.90 -23.48 0.24
C THR A 21 -7.79 -22.25 0.17
N GLU A 22 -7.17 -21.08 -0.04
CA GLU A 22 -7.90 -19.85 -0.29
C GLU A 22 -8.13 -19.64 -1.80
N GLN A 23 -9.38 -19.35 -2.16
CA GLN A 23 -9.71 -18.97 -3.54
C GLN A 23 -9.18 -17.57 -3.83
N ALA A 24 -8.58 -17.35 -5.00
CA ALA A 24 -8.15 -16.02 -5.44
C ALA A 24 -9.30 -14.99 -5.41
N THR A 25 -10.52 -15.42 -5.75
CA THR A 25 -11.74 -14.60 -5.68
C THR A 25 -12.05 -14.10 -4.27
N ALA A 26 -11.63 -14.82 -3.22
CA ALA A 26 -11.82 -14.40 -1.83
C ALA A 26 -11.06 -13.10 -1.51
N TYR A 27 -10.00 -12.78 -2.26
CA TYR A 27 -9.26 -11.53 -2.07
C TYR A 27 -9.98 -10.33 -2.66
N LEU A 28 -10.86 -10.51 -3.65
CA LEU A 28 -11.48 -9.41 -4.37
C LEU A 28 -12.38 -8.58 -3.45
N GLY A 29 -12.23 -7.25 -3.53
CA GLY A 29 -13.01 -6.31 -2.72
C GLY A 29 -12.55 -6.15 -1.28
N LYS A 30 -11.65 -7.02 -0.77
CA LYS A 30 -11.08 -6.88 0.58
C LYS A 30 -10.40 -5.53 0.76
N ARG A 31 -10.54 -4.96 1.96
CA ARG A 31 -9.85 -3.73 2.34
C ARG A 31 -8.38 -4.03 2.59
N VAL A 32 -7.52 -3.12 2.15
CA VAL A 32 -6.07 -3.22 2.29
C VAL A 32 -5.59 -2.16 3.26
N TYR A 33 -4.85 -2.58 4.28
CA TYR A 33 -4.30 -1.73 5.33
C TYR A 33 -2.78 -1.84 5.37
N SER A 34 -2.12 -0.72 5.67
CA SER A 34 -0.67 -0.69 5.85
C SER A 34 -0.28 -1.26 7.22
N THR A 35 1.03 -1.49 7.45
CA THR A 35 1.54 -1.94 8.76
C THR A 35 1.13 -0.97 9.89
N SER A 36 1.10 0.33 9.60
CA SER A 36 0.67 1.36 10.56
C SER A 36 -0.85 1.42 10.81
N GLY A 37 -1.64 0.59 10.10
CA GLY A 37 -3.10 0.54 10.18
C GLY A 37 -3.82 1.53 9.25
N ASP A 38 -3.09 2.25 8.38
CA ASP A 38 -3.69 3.21 7.48
C ASP A 38 -4.37 2.50 6.30
N TYR A 39 -5.55 2.99 5.90
CA TYR A 39 -6.27 2.45 4.75
C TYR A 39 -5.58 2.79 3.43
N VAL A 40 -5.20 1.76 2.67
CA VAL A 40 -4.51 1.86 1.38
C VAL A 40 -5.51 1.87 0.22
N GLY A 41 -6.52 1.00 0.27
CA GLY A 41 -7.52 0.82 -0.80
C GLY A 41 -8.27 -0.49 -0.70
N LYS A 42 -8.88 -0.92 -1.82
CA LYS A 42 -9.50 -2.25 -1.96
C LYS A 42 -8.78 -3.07 -3.02
N VAL A 43 -8.73 -4.38 -2.83
CA VAL A 43 -8.28 -5.30 -3.88
C VAL A 43 -9.26 -5.22 -5.04
N LYS A 44 -8.74 -4.82 -6.20
CA LYS A 44 -9.49 -4.77 -7.46
C LYS A 44 -9.32 -6.06 -8.24
N ASP A 45 -8.11 -6.63 -8.22
CA ASP A 45 -7.76 -7.78 -9.04
C ASP A 45 -6.64 -8.60 -8.39
N VAL A 46 -6.56 -9.86 -8.76
CA VAL A 46 -5.51 -10.80 -8.34
C VAL A 46 -4.67 -11.14 -9.56
N LEU A 47 -3.38 -10.82 -9.51
CA LEU A 47 -2.49 -11.02 -10.64
C LEU A 47 -1.73 -12.35 -10.48
N LEU A 48 -1.76 -13.14 -11.54
CA LEU A 48 -1.03 -14.40 -11.64
C LEU A 48 0.14 -14.24 -12.61
N LYS A 49 1.27 -14.88 -12.31
CA LYS A 49 2.42 -15.01 -13.19
C LYS A 49 2.78 -16.49 -13.26
N ASN A 50 2.79 -17.07 -14.46
CA ASN A 50 3.03 -18.50 -14.68
C ASN A 50 2.13 -19.38 -13.80
N GLN A 51 0.83 -19.07 -13.74
CA GLN A 51 -0.19 -19.76 -12.93
C GLN A 51 -0.02 -19.66 -11.39
N ALA A 52 1.05 -19.02 -10.90
CA ALA A 52 1.23 -18.73 -9.48
C ALA A 52 0.76 -17.31 -9.13
N LEU A 53 0.28 -17.11 -7.90
CA LEU A 53 -0.01 -15.78 -7.37
C LEU A 53 1.25 -14.91 -7.44
N ALA A 54 1.16 -13.79 -8.17
CA ALA A 54 2.20 -12.79 -8.25
C ALA A 54 1.94 -11.63 -7.28
N GLY A 55 0.67 -11.24 -7.11
CA GLY A 55 0.31 -10.15 -6.23
C GLY A 55 -1.12 -9.66 -6.43
N LEU A 56 -1.39 -8.49 -5.87
CA LEU A 56 -2.71 -7.87 -5.84
C LEU A 56 -2.68 -6.51 -6.52
N LEU A 57 -3.69 -6.21 -7.33
CA LEU A 57 -3.93 -4.87 -7.81
C LEU A 57 -4.90 -4.18 -6.87
N VAL A 58 -4.43 -3.13 -6.19
CA VAL A 58 -5.23 -2.37 -5.23
C VAL A 58 -5.69 -1.04 -5.84
N LYS A 59 -6.99 -0.78 -5.77
CA LYS A 59 -7.60 0.50 -6.11
C LYS A 59 -7.88 1.28 -4.83
N GLY A 60 -7.00 2.24 -4.55
CA GLY A 60 -7.22 3.28 -3.54
C GLY A 60 -7.34 4.64 -4.19
N ARG A 61 -6.67 5.65 -3.61
CA ARG A 61 -6.47 6.96 -4.27
C ARG A 61 -5.66 6.84 -5.56
N ARG A 62 -4.84 5.79 -5.67
CA ARG A 62 -4.09 5.39 -6.86
C ARG A 62 -4.23 3.89 -7.05
N ARG A 63 -3.93 3.44 -8.27
CA ARG A 63 -3.74 2.01 -8.54
C ARG A 63 -2.34 1.64 -8.07
N LEU A 64 -2.25 0.62 -7.22
CA LEU A 64 -1.00 0.10 -6.69
C LEU A 64 -0.95 -1.39 -7.00
N PHE A 65 0.17 -1.84 -7.56
CA PHE A 65 0.50 -3.26 -7.58
C PHE A 65 1.22 -3.58 -6.28
N LEU A 66 0.76 -4.61 -5.59
CA LEU A 66 1.36 -5.13 -4.36
C LEU A 66 1.83 -6.55 -4.63
N ASP A 67 3.14 -6.76 -4.55
CA ASP A 67 3.71 -8.09 -4.60
C ASP A 67 3.17 -8.92 -3.43
N LYS A 68 2.95 -10.22 -3.64
CA LYS A 68 2.46 -11.14 -2.59
C LYS A 68 3.34 -11.10 -1.35
N ASP A 69 4.64 -10.85 -1.51
CA ASP A 69 5.61 -10.86 -0.43
C ASP A 69 5.39 -9.73 0.58
N TYR A 70 4.72 -8.64 0.15
CA TYR A 70 4.35 -7.53 1.02
C TYR A 70 3.06 -7.79 1.81
N CYS A 71 2.31 -8.86 1.55
CA CYS A 71 1.07 -9.19 2.24
C CYS A 71 1.32 -10.12 3.43
N VAL A 72 0.62 -9.88 4.54
CA VAL A 72 0.57 -10.78 5.70
C VAL A 72 -0.44 -11.90 5.39
N PRO A 73 -0.04 -13.17 5.45
CA PRO A 73 -0.95 -14.30 5.20
C PRO A 73 -1.91 -14.52 6.38
N GLY A 74 -3.05 -15.17 6.12
CA GLY A 74 -3.97 -15.67 7.16
C GLY A 74 -4.94 -14.66 7.75
N VAL A 75 -5.07 -13.47 7.16
CA VAL A 75 -6.06 -12.47 7.59
C VAL A 75 -7.35 -12.62 6.77
N ILE A 76 -8.40 -13.10 7.45
CA ILE A 76 -9.63 -13.54 6.79
C ILE A 76 -10.40 -12.37 6.17
N ASP A 77 -10.52 -11.22 6.85
CA ASP A 77 -11.41 -10.13 6.42
C ASP A 77 -10.73 -8.98 5.68
N SER A 78 -9.40 -8.96 5.66
CA SER A 78 -8.63 -7.86 5.07
C SER A 78 -7.26 -8.32 4.59
N VAL A 79 -6.62 -7.48 3.78
CA VAL A 79 -5.21 -7.67 3.41
C VAL A 79 -4.39 -6.68 4.22
N ILE A 80 -3.48 -7.19 5.04
CA ILE A 80 -2.54 -6.36 5.81
C ILE A 80 -1.20 -6.38 5.09
N LEU A 81 -0.58 -5.22 4.96
CA LEU A 81 0.77 -5.11 4.41
C LEU A 81 1.81 -5.17 5.52
N LYS A 82 2.97 -5.76 5.21
CA LYS A 82 4.16 -5.79 6.08
C LYS A 82 4.92 -4.46 6.12
N VAL A 83 4.53 -3.52 5.25
CA VAL A 83 5.21 -2.23 5.07
C VAL A 83 4.19 -1.11 4.92
N ASP A 84 4.62 0.11 5.16
CA ASP A 84 3.87 1.31 4.78
C ASP A 84 4.28 1.74 3.36
N PRO A 85 3.36 1.73 2.37
CA PRO A 85 3.68 2.15 1.02
C PRO A 85 4.16 3.61 0.98
N VAL A 86 5.36 3.85 0.44
CA VAL A 86 5.99 5.18 0.31
C VAL A 86 5.10 6.17 -0.45
N THR A 87 4.25 5.67 -1.35
CA THR A 87 3.25 6.50 -2.06
C THR A 87 2.24 7.19 -1.14
N MET A 88 2.06 6.71 0.09
CA MET A 88 1.20 7.30 1.12
C MET A 88 1.77 8.58 1.73
N LEU A 89 3.05 8.89 1.49
CA LEU A 89 3.63 10.18 1.85
C LEU A 89 3.02 11.33 1.04
N ARG A 90 2.43 11.06 -0.13
CA ARG A 90 1.76 12.10 -0.94
C ARG A 90 0.62 12.75 -0.16
N ARG A 91 0.50 14.06 -0.32
CA ARG A 91 -0.46 14.95 0.35
C ARG A 91 -0.26 15.13 1.86
N LYS A 92 0.70 14.45 2.49
CA LYS A 92 1.08 14.79 3.87
C LYS A 92 1.61 16.22 3.94
N LEU A 93 1.33 16.89 5.05
CA LEU A 93 1.89 18.20 5.36
C LEU A 93 3.35 18.02 5.75
N VAL A 94 4.18 18.97 5.30
CA VAL A 94 5.61 19.01 5.60
C VAL A 94 5.89 20.23 6.45
N PHE A 95 6.55 20.00 7.59
CA PHE A 95 6.98 21.01 8.54
C PHE A 95 8.50 20.91 8.70
N ASP A 96 9.17 22.01 8.94
CA ASP A 96 10.57 21.99 9.35
C ASP A 96 10.73 21.70 10.85
N SER A 97 11.99 21.63 11.30
CA SER A 97 12.36 21.40 12.70
C SER A 97 11.88 22.49 13.67
N HIS A 98 11.53 23.68 13.16
CA HIS A 98 10.97 24.77 13.97
C HIS A 98 9.43 24.79 13.94
N GLY A 99 8.80 23.80 13.32
CA GLY A 99 7.34 23.71 13.20
C GLY A 99 6.76 24.62 12.13
N LYS A 100 7.58 25.29 11.30
CA LYS A 100 7.10 26.11 10.19
C LYS A 100 6.64 25.21 9.06
N ARG A 101 5.43 25.47 8.56
CA ARG A 101 4.84 24.73 7.45
C ARG A 101 5.56 25.06 6.14
N ILE A 102 6.28 24.08 5.58
CA ILE A 102 6.94 24.17 4.28
C ILE A 102 5.91 23.99 3.15
N GLY A 103 4.98 23.05 3.31
CA GLY A 103 3.95 22.82 2.31
C GLY A 103 3.31 21.45 2.39
N ARG A 104 3.00 20.88 1.22
CA ARG A 104 2.40 19.57 1.06
C ARG A 104 3.15 18.75 0.02
N VAL A 105 3.31 17.45 0.25
CA VAL A 105 3.92 16.54 -0.73
C VAL A 105 3.04 16.42 -1.96
N VAL A 106 3.56 16.81 -3.11
CA VAL A 106 2.90 16.65 -4.42
C VAL A 106 3.41 15.45 -5.18
N SER A 107 4.66 15.02 -4.97
CA SER A 107 5.22 13.82 -5.59
C SER A 107 6.22 13.15 -4.68
N VAL A 108 6.47 11.87 -4.92
CA VAL A 108 7.50 11.09 -4.23
C VAL A 108 8.37 10.47 -5.31
N GLU A 109 9.67 10.73 -5.25
CA GLU A 109 10.69 10.15 -6.10
C GLU A 109 11.19 8.86 -5.45
N ARG A 110 11.26 7.80 -6.27
CA ARG A 110 11.73 6.49 -5.87
C ARG A 110 12.94 6.16 -6.73
N SER A 111 14.01 5.64 -6.13
CA SER A 111 15.21 5.19 -6.83
C SER A 111 14.97 3.92 -7.66
N SER A 112 13.90 3.19 -7.34
CA SER A 112 13.62 1.90 -7.96
C SER A 112 12.15 1.49 -7.81
N THR A 113 11.83 0.28 -8.27
CA THR A 113 10.55 -0.40 -8.05
C THR A 113 10.31 -0.80 -6.59
N LYS A 114 11.32 -0.71 -5.70
CA LYS A 114 11.23 -1.03 -4.28
C LYS A 114 10.48 0.03 -3.48
N ASN A 115 9.94 -0.34 -2.33
CA ASN A 115 9.25 0.58 -1.41
C ASN A 115 10.24 1.52 -0.66
N ALA A 116 11.12 2.20 -1.39
CA ALA A 116 12.10 3.14 -0.89
C ALA A 116 11.83 4.55 -1.44
N CYS A 117 12.08 5.56 -0.61
CA CYS A 117 11.91 6.97 -0.94
C CYS A 117 13.27 7.64 -1.06
N ASP A 118 13.53 8.32 -2.19
CA ASP A 118 14.77 9.12 -2.36
C ASP A 118 14.55 10.57 -2.01
N ALA A 119 13.41 11.10 -2.46
CA ALA A 119 13.05 12.47 -2.23
C ALA A 119 11.54 12.64 -2.31
N ILE A 120 11.07 13.70 -1.66
CA ILE A 120 9.71 14.20 -1.82
C ILE A 120 9.76 15.54 -2.53
N ILE A 121 8.76 15.77 -3.37
CA ILE A 121 8.52 17.07 -3.98
C ILE A 121 7.42 17.76 -3.20
N VAL A 122 7.72 18.93 -2.65
CA VAL A 122 6.84 19.71 -1.77
C VAL A 122 6.44 21.01 -2.47
N LYS A 123 5.16 21.38 -2.37
CA LYS A 123 4.67 22.71 -2.78
C LYS A 123 3.95 23.40 -1.63
N LYS A 124 4.21 24.71 -1.47
CA LYS A 124 3.54 25.55 -0.47
C LYS A 124 2.06 25.79 -0.82
N HIS A 125 1.79 26.13 -2.09
CA HIS A 125 0.47 26.34 -2.69
C HIS A 125 0.50 25.97 -4.18
N LEU A 126 -0.64 26.03 -4.89
CA LEU A 126 -0.82 25.47 -6.24
C LEU A 126 0.20 26.02 -7.26
N PHE A 127 0.48 27.32 -7.19
CA PHE A 127 1.37 28.07 -8.09
C PHE A 127 2.82 28.20 -7.59
N ALA A 128 3.13 27.70 -6.39
CA ALA A 128 4.49 27.76 -5.86
C ALA A 128 5.43 26.87 -6.68
N LYS A 129 6.68 27.32 -6.85
CA LYS A 129 7.75 26.48 -7.38
C LYS A 129 7.92 25.24 -6.46
N PRO A 130 7.95 24.02 -7.03
CA PRO A 130 8.17 22.81 -6.25
C PRO A 130 9.59 22.81 -5.65
N ARG A 131 9.71 22.35 -4.41
CA ARG A 131 11.00 22.12 -3.74
C ARG A 131 11.23 20.62 -3.59
N ARG A 132 12.43 20.17 -3.91
CA ARG A 132 12.86 18.78 -3.71
C ARG A 132 13.49 18.66 -2.33
N VAL A 133 13.08 17.65 -1.56
CA VAL A 133 13.61 17.36 -0.22
C VAL A 133 14.10 15.92 -0.21
N ALA A 134 15.39 15.72 0.07
CA ALA A 134 16.01 14.39 0.14
C ALA A 134 15.48 13.58 1.34
N SER A 135 15.41 12.27 1.20
CA SER A 135 14.91 11.37 2.26
C SER A 135 15.75 11.38 3.53
N SER A 136 17.04 11.68 3.42
CA SER A 136 17.93 11.87 4.58
C SER A 136 17.52 13.03 5.49
N LEU A 137 16.69 13.95 5.00
CA LEU A 137 16.19 15.09 5.76
C LEU A 137 14.80 14.85 6.34
N ILE A 138 14.20 13.68 6.07
CA ILE A 138 12.80 13.40 6.37
C ILE A 138 12.71 12.52 7.62
N ASP A 139 12.01 13.01 8.62
CA ASP A 139 11.44 12.21 9.69
C ASP A 139 9.92 12.07 9.46
N VAL A 140 9.42 10.83 9.48
CA VAL A 140 8.04 10.53 9.12
C VAL A 140 7.20 10.31 10.37
N SER A 141 6.29 11.25 10.63
CA SER A 141 5.18 11.04 11.56
C SER A 141 3.99 10.37 10.85
N LYS A 142 3.12 9.71 11.62
CA LYS A 142 1.87 9.14 11.09
C LYS A 142 1.05 10.16 10.30
N LYS A 143 0.93 11.40 10.79
CA LYS A 143 0.07 12.43 10.17
C LYS A 143 0.83 13.44 9.29
N SER A 144 2.10 13.66 9.56
CA SER A 144 2.90 14.71 8.92
C SER A 144 4.33 14.24 8.67
N ILE A 145 5.04 15.00 7.85
CA ILE A 145 6.48 14.83 7.61
C ILE A 145 7.17 16.00 8.33
N ILE A 146 8.13 15.67 9.17
CA ILE A 146 8.94 16.64 9.92
C ILE A 146 10.34 16.59 9.32
N LEU A 147 10.91 17.74 9.02
CA LEU A 147 12.29 17.80 8.54
C LEU A 147 13.23 17.91 9.72
N ASN A 148 14.36 17.22 9.64
CA ASN A 148 15.39 17.25 10.69
C ASN A 148 16.20 18.56 10.73
N LYS A 149 16.04 19.42 9.72
CA LYS A 149 16.70 20.73 9.63
C LYS A 149 15.75 21.80 9.11
N PRO A 150 15.99 23.08 9.45
CA PRO A 150 15.31 24.19 8.81
C PRO A 150 15.58 24.21 7.31
N LEU A 151 14.58 24.62 6.54
CA LEU A 151 14.67 24.70 5.08
C LEU A 151 14.43 26.15 4.67
N ASP A 152 15.52 26.85 4.38
CA ASP A 152 15.52 28.26 3.95
C ASP A 152 14.77 28.46 2.62
#